data_AF-A0A8H5BYE6-F1
#
_entry.id   AF-A0A8H5BYE6-F1
#
_cell.length_a   1.000
_cell.length_b   1.000
_cell.length_c   1.000
_cell.angle_alpha   90.00
_cell.angle_beta   90.00
_cell.angle_gamma   90.00
#
_symmetry.space_group_name_H-M   'P 1'
#
loop_
_entity.id
_entity.type
_entity.pdbx_description
1 polymer ?
#
loop_
_entity_poly.entity_id
_entity_poly.type
_entity_poly.pdbx_seq_one_letter_code
_entity_poly.pdbx_strand_id
1 'polypeptide(L)'
;MQRSLFLLLTFFTYAFAAVVAYPPTPTGLYTGRNVPRTNAQRFARGLPPLAPKRLYSEASRVRREPLPSGVPTVSGSLAVRNQDGTSTLGYLTQSADGSWKAADTSSVVVTFRNPVVYPGSRVELNIGSLHLNLGAWVGGSGAAPHIGLEDTSKKVDFALSALTTPQDTPPIKDVDRSNVARKWWAESTIFWVDDATGVIRATWRNENWSTYDLDFMMGPDNVVFAVPDAALYLTTTGLSDVTPVTLVVVPAQAQPQWEK
;
A
#
# COMPACT_ATOMS: atom_id res chain seq x y z
N MET A 1 -41.43 23.76 -43.37
CA MET A 1 -40.81 24.04 -44.68
C MET A 1 -39.31 23.95 -44.45
N GLN A 2 -38.48 23.08 -45.01
CA GLN A 2 -38.45 22.48 -46.35
C GLN A 2 -37.62 21.17 -46.26
N ARG A 3 -38.12 20.09 -46.86
CA ARG A 3 -37.49 18.76 -46.95
C ARG A 3 -36.51 18.69 -48.14
N SER A 4 -35.64 17.68 -48.08
CA SER A 4 -35.03 16.96 -49.23
C SER A 4 -33.81 17.67 -49.86
N LEU A 5 -32.74 17.04 -50.38
CA LEU A 5 -32.71 15.94 -51.36
C LEU A 5 -31.25 15.60 -51.79
N PHE A 6 -30.98 14.37 -52.26
CA PHE A 6 -29.82 13.86 -53.06
C PHE A 6 -28.43 13.77 -52.39
N LEU A 7 -27.81 12.61 -52.10
CA LEU A 7 -27.64 11.33 -52.83
C LEU A 7 -26.87 11.51 -54.16
N LEU A 8 -25.55 11.25 -54.14
CA LEU A 8 -24.71 11.06 -55.33
C LEU A 8 -23.57 10.07 -54.97
N LEU A 9 -23.83 8.77 -55.04
CA LEU A 9 -23.49 7.86 -56.14
C LEU A 9 -21.97 7.75 -56.43
N THR A 10 -21.37 6.69 -55.85
CA THR A 10 -20.57 5.66 -56.55
C THR A 10 -19.79 6.07 -57.80
N PHE A 11 -18.46 6.11 -57.72
CA PHE A 11 -17.54 5.69 -58.79
C PHE A 11 -16.12 5.54 -58.20
N PHE A 12 -15.63 4.30 -58.05
CA PHE A 12 -14.26 3.83 -58.29
C PHE A 12 -14.11 2.40 -57.71
N THR A 13 -14.71 1.39 -58.34
CA THR A 13 -14.00 0.37 -59.14
C THR A 13 -12.65 -0.11 -58.57
N TYR A 14 -12.70 -1.29 -57.94
CA TYR A 14 -11.94 -2.49 -58.31
C TYR A 14 -10.50 -2.28 -58.82
N ALA A 15 -9.52 -2.51 -57.94
CA ALA A 15 -8.19 -2.96 -58.33
C ALA A 15 -7.97 -4.37 -57.78
N PHE A 16 -8.06 -5.34 -58.70
CA PHE A 16 -7.65 -6.72 -58.55
C PHE A 16 -6.19 -6.78 -58.08
N ALA A 17 -5.94 -7.20 -56.84
CA ALA A 17 -4.62 -7.67 -56.44
C ALA A 17 -4.50 -9.16 -56.78
N ALA A 18 -4.02 -9.45 -57.99
CA ALA A 18 -3.61 -10.80 -58.37
C ALA A 18 -2.40 -11.21 -57.52
N VAL A 19 -2.63 -12.06 -56.52
CA VAL A 19 -1.56 -12.76 -55.80
C VAL A 19 -0.96 -13.79 -56.75
N VAL A 20 0.13 -13.43 -57.40
CA VAL A 20 0.99 -14.36 -58.14
C VAL A 20 1.65 -15.27 -57.11
N ALA A 21 1.10 -16.47 -56.93
CA ALA A 21 1.75 -17.55 -56.21
C ALA A 21 2.98 -17.98 -57.00
N TYR A 22 4.16 -17.51 -56.60
CA TYR A 22 5.41 -18.10 -57.07
C TYR A 22 5.52 -19.52 -56.50
N PRO A 23 5.74 -20.56 -57.33
CA PRO A 23 6.12 -21.86 -56.79
C PRO A 23 7.46 -21.70 -56.06
N PRO A 24 7.64 -22.33 -54.89
CA PRO A 24 8.93 -22.33 -54.22
C PRO A 24 9.95 -23.04 -55.12
N THR A 25 10.94 -22.29 -55.59
CA THR A 25 12.11 -22.82 -56.25
C THR A 25 12.81 -23.78 -55.29
N PRO A 26 12.97 -25.08 -55.62
CA PRO A 26 13.77 -26.00 -54.82
C PRO A 26 15.26 -25.70 -55.09
N THR A 27 15.77 -24.64 -54.48
CA THR A 27 17.20 -24.33 -54.47
C THR A 27 17.87 -25.05 -53.31
N GLY A 28 18.66 -26.07 -53.64
CA GLY A 28 19.83 -26.41 -52.82
C GLY A 28 19.92 -27.87 -52.38
N LEU A 29 20.24 -28.76 -53.32
CA LEU A 29 21.16 -29.87 -53.05
C LEU A 29 22.51 -29.28 -52.61
N TYR A 30 22.63 -28.95 -51.32
CA TYR A 30 23.92 -28.68 -50.68
C TYR A 30 24.41 -29.95 -50.00
N THR A 31 25.26 -30.64 -50.74
CA THR A 31 26.28 -31.56 -50.27
C THR A 31 26.99 -31.03 -49.01
N GLY A 32 27.12 -31.89 -47.99
CA GLY A 32 28.15 -31.76 -46.95
C GLY A 32 27.94 -30.77 -45.79
N ARG A 33 26.75 -30.18 -45.61
CA ARG A 33 26.50 -29.29 -44.46
C ARG A 33 26.29 -30.11 -43.18
N ASN A 34 27.16 -29.92 -42.19
CA ASN A 34 26.97 -30.42 -40.81
C ASN A 34 25.68 -29.85 -40.22
N VAL A 35 24.52 -30.46 -40.54
CA VAL A 35 23.25 -30.12 -39.93
C VAL A 35 23.39 -30.45 -38.44
N PRO A 36 23.20 -29.46 -37.53
CA PRO A 36 23.30 -29.70 -36.10
C PRO A 36 22.31 -30.81 -35.71
N ARG A 37 22.83 -31.99 -35.35
CA ARG A 37 22.01 -33.11 -34.89
C ARG A 37 21.56 -32.84 -33.46
N THR A 38 20.29 -33.11 -33.16
CA THR A 38 19.78 -33.05 -31.79
C THR A 38 20.37 -34.19 -30.95
N ASN A 39 20.38 -34.07 -29.62
CA ASN A 39 20.86 -35.15 -28.74
C ASN A 39 20.08 -36.46 -28.97
N ALA A 40 18.78 -36.40 -29.24
CA ALA A 40 17.96 -37.58 -29.55
C ALA A 40 18.48 -38.34 -30.80
N GLN A 41 18.83 -37.60 -31.87
CA GLN A 41 19.39 -38.21 -33.09
C GLN A 41 20.81 -38.77 -32.89
N ARG A 42 21.56 -38.24 -31.92
CA ARG A 42 22.89 -38.78 -31.55
C ARG A 42 22.76 -40.07 -30.76
N PHE A 43 21.83 -40.13 -29.80
CA PHE A 43 21.53 -41.34 -29.03
C PHE A 43 21.04 -42.49 -29.90
N ALA A 44 20.14 -42.22 -30.85
CA ALA A 44 19.66 -43.22 -31.80
C ALA A 44 20.76 -43.83 -32.68
N ARG A 45 21.94 -43.20 -32.73
CA ARG A 45 23.11 -43.65 -33.51
C ARG A 45 24.29 -44.08 -32.64
N GLY A 46 24.08 -44.26 -31.33
CA GLY A 46 25.15 -44.65 -30.39
C GLY A 46 26.24 -43.59 -30.20
N LEU A 47 25.98 -42.34 -30.58
CA LEU A 47 26.92 -41.22 -30.37
C LEU A 47 26.65 -40.55 -29.01
N PRO A 48 27.68 -40.05 -28.32
CA PRO A 48 27.49 -39.33 -27.06
C PRO A 48 26.70 -38.02 -27.26
N PRO A 49 26.02 -37.50 -26.23
CA PRO A 49 25.29 -36.23 -26.33
C PRO A 49 26.23 -35.04 -26.60
N LEU A 50 25.69 -33.95 -27.15
CA LEU A 50 26.43 -32.68 -27.30
C LEU A 50 26.57 -32.03 -25.93
N ALA A 51 27.71 -31.38 -25.71
CA ALA A 51 27.91 -30.54 -24.53
C ALA A 51 26.86 -29.42 -24.49
N PRO A 52 26.41 -29.00 -23.29
CA PRO A 52 25.48 -27.89 -23.14
C PRO A 52 26.05 -26.62 -23.80
N LYS A 53 25.32 -26.04 -24.76
CA LYS A 53 25.70 -24.75 -25.31
C LYS A 53 25.30 -23.65 -24.34
N ARG A 54 26.25 -22.78 -24.01
CA ARG A 54 25.95 -21.53 -23.29
C ARG A 54 25.06 -20.66 -24.21
N LEU A 55 23.82 -20.43 -23.80
CA LEU A 55 22.86 -19.60 -24.54
C LEU A 55 23.18 -18.10 -24.48
N TYR A 56 24.09 -17.69 -23.59
CA TYR A 56 24.47 -16.30 -23.39
C TYR A 56 26.00 -16.18 -23.27
N SER A 57 26.58 -15.24 -24.01
CA SER A 57 27.95 -14.76 -23.75
C SER A 57 27.94 -13.83 -22.54
N GLU A 58 29.04 -13.76 -21.77
CA GLU A 58 29.13 -12.85 -20.61
C GLU A 58 28.92 -11.39 -21.00
N ALA A 59 29.25 -11.02 -22.24
CA ALA A 59 29.01 -9.70 -22.82
C ALA A 59 27.53 -9.40 -23.15
N SER A 60 26.65 -10.40 -23.21
CA SER A 60 25.22 -10.24 -23.52
C SER A 60 24.32 -10.29 -22.28
N ARG A 61 24.89 -10.30 -21.07
CA ARG A 61 24.12 -10.17 -19.84
C ARG A 61 23.66 -8.70 -19.72
N VAL A 62 22.58 -8.35 -20.41
CA VAL A 62 21.77 -7.20 -19.99
C VAL A 62 21.30 -7.54 -18.58
N ARG A 63 21.94 -6.94 -17.59
CA ARG A 63 21.46 -6.94 -16.21
C ARG A 63 20.05 -6.38 -16.30
N ARG A 64 19.04 -7.25 -16.28
CA ARG A 64 17.68 -6.81 -16.02
C ARG A 64 17.77 -6.28 -14.59
N GLU A 65 17.91 -4.98 -14.46
CA GLU A 65 17.58 -4.34 -13.19
C GLU A 65 16.20 -4.89 -12.83
N PRO A 66 16.02 -5.46 -11.63
CA PRO A 66 14.69 -5.85 -11.22
C PRO A 66 13.86 -4.57 -11.32
N LEU A 67 12.96 -4.52 -12.30
CA LEU A 67 11.88 -3.55 -12.30
C LEU A 67 11.30 -3.62 -10.90
N PRO A 68 11.23 -2.52 -10.14
CA PRO A 68 10.69 -2.56 -8.80
C PRO A 68 9.33 -3.24 -8.92
N SER A 69 9.17 -4.38 -8.24
CA SER A 69 7.90 -5.08 -8.24
C SER A 69 6.90 -4.10 -7.66
N GLY A 70 6.03 -3.56 -8.52
CA GLY A 70 4.95 -2.69 -8.10
C GLY A 70 4.00 -3.53 -7.27
N VAL A 71 4.29 -3.66 -5.98
CA VAL A 71 3.33 -4.14 -5.00
C VAL A 71 2.09 -3.26 -5.21
N PRO A 72 0.92 -3.84 -5.49
CA PRO A 72 -0.26 -3.05 -5.77
C PRO A 72 -0.49 -2.11 -4.60
N THR A 73 -0.51 -0.82 -4.92
CA THR A 73 -0.82 0.25 -3.97
C THR A 73 -2.28 0.10 -3.57
N VAL A 74 -2.53 -0.59 -2.45
CA VAL A 74 -3.88 -0.73 -1.90
C VAL A 74 -4.32 0.65 -1.42
N SER A 75 -5.50 1.09 -1.85
CA SER A 75 -6.12 2.34 -1.37
C SER A 75 -7.54 2.06 -0.89
N GLY A 76 -7.96 2.73 0.16
CA GLY A 76 -9.25 2.47 0.79
C GLY A 76 -9.60 3.46 1.88
N SER A 77 -10.82 3.33 2.40
CA SER A 77 -11.22 4.03 3.62
C SER A 77 -10.89 3.16 4.83
N LEU A 78 -10.69 3.78 5.99
CA LEU A 78 -10.52 3.07 7.26
C LEU A 78 -11.85 3.00 7.99
N ALA A 79 -12.48 1.83 8.00
CA ALA A 79 -13.67 1.58 8.80
C ALA A 79 -13.27 1.41 10.27
N VAL A 80 -13.98 2.11 11.15
CA VAL A 80 -13.91 1.91 12.60
C VAL A 80 -15.03 0.94 12.95
N ARG A 81 -14.66 -0.27 13.37
CA ARG A 81 -15.61 -1.31 13.76
C ARG A 81 -15.58 -1.54 15.26
N ASN A 82 -16.62 -2.14 15.79
CA ASN A 82 -16.57 -2.71 17.15
C ASN A 82 -15.42 -3.73 17.28
N GLN A 83 -15.04 -4.06 18.51
CA GLN A 83 -13.87 -4.90 18.80
C GLN A 83 -13.85 -6.24 18.04
N ASP A 84 -15.00 -6.89 17.87
CA ASP A 84 -15.11 -8.16 17.13
C ASP A 84 -15.04 -8.00 15.59
N GLY A 85 -15.01 -6.77 15.09
CA GLY A 85 -14.91 -6.44 13.67
C GLY A 85 -16.19 -6.67 12.85
N THR A 86 -17.33 -6.92 13.50
CA THR A 86 -18.59 -7.28 12.82
C THR A 86 -19.43 -6.08 12.40
N SER A 87 -19.46 -5.03 13.22
CA SER A 87 -20.32 -3.85 13.04
C SER A 87 -19.49 -2.60 12.81
N THR A 88 -19.83 -1.82 11.78
CA THR A 88 -19.17 -0.54 11.50
C THR A 88 -19.79 0.56 12.35
N LEU A 89 -18.96 1.23 13.14
CA LEU A 89 -19.30 2.36 14.01
C LEU A 89 -19.09 3.71 13.31
N GLY A 90 -18.38 3.70 12.19
CA GLY A 90 -18.10 4.85 11.35
C GLY A 90 -16.84 4.64 10.52
N TYR A 91 -16.32 5.70 9.95
CA TYR A 91 -15.07 5.73 9.21
C TYR A 91 -14.13 6.76 9.82
N LEU A 92 -12.84 6.45 9.79
CA LEU A 92 -11.82 7.34 10.32
C LEU A 92 -11.76 8.62 9.49
N THR A 93 -11.95 9.75 10.17
CA THR A 93 -11.84 11.09 9.60
C THR A 93 -11.06 11.99 10.53
N GLN A 94 -10.41 13.02 9.98
CA GLN A 94 -9.86 14.09 10.80
C GLN A 94 -10.94 15.16 11.01
N SER A 95 -11.12 15.60 12.24
CA SER A 95 -12.02 16.70 12.58
C SER A 95 -11.33 18.05 12.50
N ALA A 96 -12.10 19.14 12.58
CA ALA A 96 -11.56 20.50 12.46
C ALA A 96 -10.57 20.89 13.58
N ASP A 97 -10.67 20.25 14.75
CA ASP A 97 -9.73 20.45 15.87
C ASP A 97 -8.42 19.65 15.71
N GLY A 98 -8.31 18.85 14.64
CA GLY A 98 -7.15 18.02 14.32
C GLY A 98 -7.22 16.59 14.88
N SER A 99 -8.16 16.28 15.78
CA SER A 99 -8.36 14.93 16.31
C SER A 99 -8.98 13.99 15.29
N TRP A 100 -8.63 12.72 15.41
CA TRP A 100 -9.15 11.66 14.56
C TRP A 100 -10.38 11.03 15.19
N LYS A 101 -11.47 10.95 14.43
CA LYS A 101 -12.78 10.50 14.91
C LYS A 101 -13.38 9.46 13.98
N ALA A 102 -14.30 8.66 14.51
CA ALA A 102 -15.21 7.86 13.69
C ALA A 102 -16.41 8.73 13.27
N ALA A 103 -16.73 8.74 11.97
CA ALA A 103 -17.88 9.45 11.42
C ALA A 103 -18.60 8.64 10.34
N ASP A 104 -19.92 8.77 10.25
CA ASP A 104 -20.74 7.96 9.33
C ASP A 104 -20.65 8.40 7.86
N THR A 105 -20.43 9.69 7.62
CA THR A 105 -20.57 10.31 6.29
C THR A 105 -19.26 10.86 5.73
N SER A 106 -18.20 10.88 6.53
CA SER A 106 -16.87 11.35 6.13
C SER A 106 -15.85 10.25 6.38
N SER A 107 -14.97 10.04 5.40
CA SER A 107 -13.82 9.15 5.55
C SER A 107 -12.61 9.75 4.89
N VAL A 108 -11.45 9.48 5.48
CA VAL A 108 -10.18 9.72 4.81
C VAL A 108 -9.82 8.48 3.99
N VAL A 109 -9.37 8.73 2.75
CA VAL A 109 -8.81 7.69 1.90
C VAL A 109 -7.31 7.58 2.20
N VAL A 110 -6.90 6.40 2.61
CA VAL A 110 -5.50 6.05 2.80
C VAL A 110 -4.99 5.27 1.60
N THR A 111 -3.70 5.42 1.37
CA THR A 111 -2.95 4.66 0.39
C THR A 111 -1.77 3.98 1.07
N PHE A 112 -1.71 2.65 0.97
CA PHE A 112 -0.60 1.85 1.46
C PHE A 112 0.59 1.98 0.52
N ARG A 113 1.72 2.42 1.06
CA ARG A 113 2.98 2.48 0.32
C ARG A 113 4.12 1.90 1.13
N ASN A 114 5.08 1.31 0.42
CA ASN A 114 6.38 1.04 1.01
C ASN A 114 7.10 2.38 1.21
N PRO A 115 7.64 2.66 2.40
CA PRO A 115 8.41 3.89 2.64
C PRO A 115 9.61 3.94 1.70
N VAL A 116 9.70 5.03 0.92
CA VAL A 116 10.77 5.22 -0.07
C VAL A 116 12.13 5.34 0.59
N VAL A 117 12.18 5.95 1.78
CA VAL A 117 13.41 6.22 2.53
C VAL A 117 13.97 4.95 3.18
N TYR A 118 13.11 4.00 3.58
CA TYR A 118 13.49 2.80 4.33
C TYR A 118 12.91 1.53 3.68
N PRO A 119 13.47 1.07 2.55
CA PRO A 119 12.97 -0.12 1.86
C PRO A 119 13.01 -1.35 2.79
N GLY A 120 11.89 -2.07 2.87
CA GLY A 120 11.72 -3.24 3.75
C GLY A 120 11.07 -2.93 5.10
N SER A 121 10.80 -1.66 5.41
CA SER A 121 9.97 -1.27 6.56
C SER A 121 8.49 -1.59 6.32
N ARG A 122 7.71 -1.63 7.41
CA ARG A 122 6.24 -1.66 7.42
C ARG A 122 5.66 -0.56 6.54
N VAL A 123 4.45 -0.82 6.05
CA VAL A 123 3.73 0.08 5.17
C VAL A 123 3.42 1.41 5.85
N GLU A 124 3.55 2.50 5.09
CA GLU A 124 3.03 3.80 5.49
C GLU A 124 1.60 3.95 5.01
N LEU A 125 0.77 4.53 5.86
CA LEU A 125 -0.57 4.99 5.53
C LEU A 125 -0.48 6.43 5.02
N ASN A 126 -0.44 6.63 3.71
CA ASN A 126 -0.44 7.98 3.15
C ASN A 126 -1.86 8.52 3.00
N ILE A 127 -2.08 9.75 3.44
CA ILE A 127 -3.36 10.45 3.37
C ILE A 127 -3.35 11.29 2.08
N GLY A 128 -4.08 10.80 1.08
CA GLY A 128 -3.85 11.16 -0.34
C GLY A 128 -3.98 12.65 -0.70
N SER A 129 -4.74 13.44 0.03
CA SER A 129 -4.91 14.88 -0.25
C SER A 129 -3.77 15.75 0.27
N LEU A 130 -2.97 15.26 1.22
CA LEU A 130 -1.97 16.06 1.93
C LEU A 130 -0.53 15.57 1.69
N HIS A 131 -0.35 14.40 1.08
CA HIS A 131 0.93 13.69 1.00
C HIS A 131 1.58 13.43 2.36
N LEU A 132 0.80 13.50 3.44
CA LEU A 132 1.24 13.25 4.81
C LEU A 132 1.00 11.79 5.18
N ASN A 133 1.84 11.29 6.08
CA ASN A 133 1.67 9.97 6.65
C ASN A 133 0.76 10.05 7.87
N LEU A 134 -0.21 9.15 7.95
CA LEU A 134 -0.87 8.86 9.21
C LEU A 134 0.12 8.13 10.10
N GLY A 135 0.43 8.73 11.23
CA GLY A 135 1.23 8.17 12.29
C GLY A 135 0.48 8.18 13.60
N ALA A 136 1.20 7.91 14.68
CA ALA A 136 0.77 8.26 16.01
C ALA A 136 1.80 9.16 16.68
N TRP A 137 1.34 9.92 17.66
CA TRP A 137 2.20 10.75 18.49
C TRP A 137 2.03 10.45 19.97
N VAL A 138 3.07 10.73 20.73
CA VAL A 138 2.99 10.92 22.18
C VAL A 138 3.42 12.34 22.48
N GLY A 139 2.66 13.05 23.33
CA GLY A 139 3.05 14.40 23.67
C GLY A 139 2.24 15.08 24.76
N GLY A 140 2.74 16.27 25.09
CA GLY A 140 2.43 17.05 26.29
C GLY A 140 3.69 17.80 26.73
N SER A 141 3.53 18.87 27.50
CA SER A 141 4.69 19.60 28.04
C SER A 141 5.48 18.69 28.97
N GLY A 142 6.69 18.28 28.57
CA GLY A 142 7.55 17.38 29.34
C GLY A 142 7.27 15.88 29.13
N ALA A 143 6.41 15.53 28.16
CA ALA A 143 6.16 14.13 27.83
C ALA A 143 7.44 13.48 27.29
N ALA A 144 7.77 12.33 27.88
CA ALA A 144 8.80 11.46 27.35
C ALA A 144 8.23 10.66 26.15
N PRO A 145 9.06 10.26 25.18
CA PRO A 145 8.69 9.44 24.01
C PRO A 145 8.41 7.98 24.35
N HIS A 146 7.80 7.72 25.50
CA HIS A 146 7.44 6.38 25.90
C HIS A 146 5.97 6.33 26.29
N ILE A 147 5.34 5.22 25.95
CA ILE A 147 4.05 4.82 26.51
C ILE A 147 4.23 3.60 27.38
N GLY A 148 3.39 3.53 28.40
CA GLY A 148 3.38 2.43 29.32
C GLY A 148 2.28 2.67 30.34
N LEU A 149 1.79 1.61 30.93
CA LEU A 149 0.68 1.72 31.89
C LEU A 149 1.13 2.37 33.21
N GLU A 150 2.40 2.20 33.54
CA GLU A 150 3.10 2.86 34.65
C GLU A 150 3.61 4.26 34.28
N ASP A 151 3.59 4.61 33.00
CA ASP A 151 4.11 5.88 32.51
C ASP A 151 3.07 7.00 32.57
N THR A 152 3.58 8.22 32.44
CA THR A 152 2.74 9.44 32.38
C THR A 152 1.85 9.46 31.14
N SER A 153 2.30 8.87 30.03
CA SER A 153 1.55 8.72 28.79
C SER A 153 1.07 7.28 28.64
N LYS A 154 -0.25 7.07 28.72
CA LYS A 154 -0.88 5.73 28.65
C LYS A 154 -1.49 5.41 27.29
N LYS A 155 -1.40 6.34 26.34
CA LYS A 155 -1.97 6.27 25.01
C LYS A 155 -1.12 7.03 24.00
N VAL A 156 -1.31 6.71 22.73
CA VAL A 156 -0.91 7.55 21.59
C VAL A 156 -2.15 8.01 20.87
N ASP A 157 -2.19 9.25 20.42
CA ASP A 157 -3.24 9.70 19.49
C ASP A 157 -2.72 9.65 18.06
N PHE A 158 -3.62 9.54 17.09
CA PHE A 158 -3.25 9.62 15.69
C PHE A 158 -2.88 11.04 15.29
N ALA A 159 -1.91 11.16 14.39
CA ALA A 159 -1.43 12.44 13.90
C ALA A 159 -1.04 12.33 12.43
N LEU A 160 -1.05 13.47 11.75
CA LEU A 160 -0.40 13.60 10.45
C LEU A 160 1.04 14.00 10.67
N SER A 161 1.96 13.30 10.03
CA SER A 161 3.38 13.65 10.01
C SER A 161 3.87 13.75 8.57
N ALA A 162 4.73 14.75 8.33
CA ALA A 162 5.51 14.81 7.10
C ALA A 162 6.74 13.88 7.18
N LEU A 163 7.04 13.36 8.36
CA LEU A 163 8.16 12.47 8.59
C LEU A 163 7.80 11.04 8.17
N THR A 164 8.84 10.37 7.69
CA THR A 164 8.88 8.92 7.51
C THR A 164 9.85 8.39 8.56
N THR A 165 9.37 7.55 9.46
CA THR A 165 10.22 6.84 10.43
C THR A 165 10.71 5.52 9.87
N PRO A 166 11.90 5.04 10.27
CA PRO A 166 12.25 3.64 10.05
C PRO A 166 11.35 2.74 10.90
N GLN A 167 10.97 1.58 10.36
CA GLN A 167 10.27 0.57 11.16
C GLN A 167 11.13 0.17 12.37
N ASP A 168 10.48 -0.17 13.48
CA ASP A 168 11.14 -0.78 14.64
C ASP A 168 12.17 0.17 15.27
N THR A 169 11.94 1.48 15.16
CA THR A 169 12.75 2.50 15.83
C THR A 169 11.91 3.29 16.83
N PRO A 170 12.54 3.81 17.90
CA PRO A 170 11.84 4.73 18.78
C PRO A 170 11.30 5.96 18.03
N PRO A 171 10.21 6.57 18.53
CA PRO A 171 9.64 7.80 18.02
C PRO A 171 10.71 8.84 17.80
N ILE A 172 10.65 9.49 16.64
CA ILE A 172 11.50 10.63 16.38
C ILE A 172 10.75 11.90 16.77
N LYS A 173 11.52 12.90 17.18
CA LYS A 173 10.95 14.20 17.51
C LYS A 173 10.46 14.88 16.24
N ASP A 174 9.16 15.11 16.15
CA ASP A 174 8.54 15.90 15.08
C ASP A 174 8.36 17.35 15.54
N VAL A 175 8.68 18.29 14.65
CA VAL A 175 8.79 19.73 14.95
C VAL A 175 7.74 20.56 14.18
N ASP A 176 6.88 19.96 13.36
CA ASP A 176 5.96 20.68 12.45
C ASP A 176 4.48 20.64 12.93
N ARG A 177 3.58 21.65 12.79
CA ARG A 177 3.62 22.93 12.03
C ARG A 177 3.05 24.20 12.70
N SER A 178 2.27 24.16 13.77
CA SER A 178 1.54 25.37 14.23
C SER A 178 1.82 25.80 15.67
N ASN A 179 2.56 25.01 16.45
CA ASN A 179 2.82 25.35 17.84
C ASN A 179 4.19 24.85 18.31
N VAL A 180 5.23 25.64 18.00
CA VAL A 180 6.65 25.38 18.27
C VAL A 180 6.96 25.09 19.75
N ALA A 181 6.03 25.43 20.66
CA ALA A 181 6.16 25.19 22.09
C ALA A 181 5.94 23.72 22.51
N ARG A 182 5.31 22.89 21.67
CA ARG A 182 5.05 21.48 21.99
C ARG A 182 5.98 20.59 21.17
N LYS A 183 6.90 19.92 21.87
CA LYS A 183 7.71 18.84 21.30
C LYS A 183 6.82 17.59 21.27
N TRP A 184 6.53 17.09 20.09
CA TRP A 184 5.79 15.85 19.90
C TRP A 184 6.76 14.79 19.41
N TRP A 185 6.54 13.56 19.86
CA TRP A 185 7.29 12.41 19.38
C TRP A 185 6.37 11.58 18.53
N ALA A 186 6.76 11.34 17.28
CA ALA A 186 5.89 10.73 16.29
C ALA A 186 6.56 9.52 15.64
N GLU A 187 5.71 8.59 15.21
CA GLU A 187 6.10 7.44 14.41
C GLU A 187 5.05 7.19 13.31
N SER A 188 5.50 7.07 12.06
CA SER A 188 4.64 6.93 10.88
C SER A 188 4.59 5.49 10.33
N THR A 189 5.54 4.65 10.74
CA THR A 189 5.69 3.24 10.30
C THR A 189 5.25 2.24 11.37
N ILE A 190 4.26 2.61 12.18
CA ILE A 190 3.70 1.75 13.23
C ILE A 190 2.66 0.77 12.71
N PHE A 191 2.02 1.08 11.56
CA PHE A 191 0.86 0.35 11.06
C PHE A 191 1.25 -0.79 10.13
N TRP A 192 0.45 -1.86 10.13
CA TRP A 192 0.44 -2.87 9.08
C TRP A 192 -0.96 -3.45 8.92
N VAL A 193 -1.19 -4.13 7.80
CA VAL A 193 -2.48 -4.75 7.47
C VAL A 193 -2.31 -6.25 7.50
N ASP A 194 -3.28 -6.92 8.10
CA ASP A 194 -3.48 -8.35 7.92
C ASP A 194 -4.13 -8.58 6.55
N ASP A 195 -3.38 -9.14 5.61
CA ASP A 195 -3.82 -9.30 4.21
C ASP A 195 -5.08 -10.18 4.05
N ALA A 196 -5.35 -11.09 5.00
CA ALA A 196 -6.50 -11.98 4.92
C ALA A 196 -7.79 -11.29 5.38
N THR A 197 -7.69 -10.37 6.34
CA THR A 197 -8.85 -9.77 7.00
C THR A 197 -9.01 -8.28 6.72
N GLY A 198 -7.98 -7.61 6.22
CA GLY A 198 -7.91 -6.15 6.07
C GLY A 198 -7.78 -5.42 7.40
N VAL A 199 -7.61 -6.13 8.52
CA VAL A 199 -7.48 -5.52 9.86
C VAL A 199 -6.16 -4.79 9.95
N ILE A 200 -6.21 -3.53 10.38
CA ILE A 200 -5.04 -2.74 10.71
C ILE A 200 -4.59 -3.13 12.10
N ARG A 201 -3.27 -3.25 12.26
CA ARG A 201 -2.60 -3.40 13.54
C ARG A 201 -1.55 -2.32 13.68
N ALA A 202 -1.19 -2.00 14.92
CA ALA A 202 -0.14 -1.05 15.22
C ALA A 202 0.78 -1.54 16.35
N THR A 203 2.03 -1.12 16.31
CA THR A 203 3.08 -1.44 17.29
C THR A 203 3.80 -0.16 17.56
N TRP A 204 4.05 0.12 18.83
CA TRP A 204 4.86 1.25 19.25
C TRP A 204 6.14 0.75 19.92
N ARG A 205 7.26 1.42 19.65
CA ARG A 205 8.53 1.12 20.31
C ARG A 205 9.00 2.31 21.11
N ASN A 206 9.22 2.15 22.41
CA ASN A 206 9.75 3.22 23.24
C ASN A 206 11.26 3.42 23.03
N GLU A 207 11.81 4.54 23.52
CA GLU A 207 13.27 4.80 23.52
C GLU A 207 14.09 3.75 24.29
N ASN A 208 13.49 3.11 25.31
CA ASN A 208 14.11 2.02 26.05
C ASN A 208 14.00 0.65 25.33
N TRP A 209 13.55 0.65 24.06
CA TRP A 209 13.34 -0.53 23.22
C TRP A 209 12.24 -1.50 23.66
N SER A 210 11.49 -1.17 24.71
CA SER A 210 10.22 -1.86 24.98
C SER A 210 9.27 -1.65 23.80
N THR A 211 8.57 -2.71 23.41
CA THR A 211 7.71 -2.74 22.24
C THR A 211 6.32 -3.20 22.68
N TYR A 212 5.29 -2.48 22.25
CA TYR A 212 3.90 -2.74 22.57
C TYR A 212 3.10 -2.90 21.29
N ASP A 213 2.35 -3.99 21.18
CA ASP A 213 1.22 -4.02 20.25
C ASP A 213 0.13 -3.08 20.79
N LEU A 214 -0.53 -2.37 19.89
CA LEU A 214 -1.51 -1.36 20.26
C LEU A 214 -2.92 -1.86 19.96
N ASP A 215 -3.78 -1.74 20.97
CA ASP A 215 -5.23 -1.83 20.83
C ASP A 215 -5.79 -0.46 20.47
N PHE A 216 -6.74 -0.43 19.54
CA PHE A 216 -7.46 0.80 19.22
C PHE A 216 -8.65 0.99 20.13
N MET A 217 -8.86 2.23 20.53
CA MET A 217 -9.94 2.65 21.42
C MET A 217 -10.70 3.80 20.79
N MET A 218 -11.99 3.87 21.06
CA MET A 218 -12.86 5.00 20.74
C MET A 218 -13.42 5.58 22.03
N GLY A 219 -13.08 6.84 22.30
CA GLY A 219 -13.52 7.58 23.48
C GLY A 219 -14.70 8.53 23.21
N PRO A 220 -14.95 9.46 24.14
CA PRO A 220 -15.96 10.50 23.95
C PRO A 220 -15.74 11.30 22.66
N ASP A 221 -16.83 11.81 22.09
CA ASP A 221 -16.87 12.45 20.77
C ASP A 221 -16.35 11.57 19.62
N ASN A 222 -16.41 10.24 19.78
CA ASN A 222 -15.92 9.25 18.84
C ASN A 222 -14.42 9.39 18.50
N VAL A 223 -13.61 9.97 19.38
CA VAL A 223 -12.17 10.13 19.16
C VAL A 223 -11.49 8.77 19.17
N VAL A 224 -10.73 8.47 18.12
CA VAL A 224 -9.99 7.22 17.97
C VAL A 224 -8.52 7.44 18.36
N PHE A 225 -8.01 6.56 19.22
CA PHE A 225 -6.64 6.56 19.69
C PHE A 225 -6.15 5.11 19.91
N ALA A 226 -4.89 4.93 20.29
CA ALA A 226 -4.33 3.60 20.53
C ALA A 226 -3.64 3.49 21.89
N VAL A 227 -3.69 2.31 22.50
CA VAL A 227 -3.15 2.02 23.84
C VAL A 227 -2.41 0.68 23.83
N PRO A 228 -1.40 0.45 24.70
CA PRO A 228 -0.69 -0.83 24.77
C PRO A 228 -1.54 -2.05 25.18
N ASP A 229 -2.57 -1.83 25.99
CA ASP A 229 -3.49 -2.86 26.48
C ASP A 229 -4.82 -2.20 26.83
N ALA A 230 -5.87 -2.51 26.07
CA ALA A 230 -7.18 -1.91 26.24
C ALA A 230 -7.81 -2.22 27.60
N ALA A 231 -7.73 -3.47 28.05
CA ALA A 231 -8.37 -3.92 29.30
C ALA A 231 -7.70 -3.26 30.51
N LEU A 232 -6.37 -3.21 30.50
CA LEU A 232 -5.60 -2.61 31.58
C LEU A 232 -5.70 -1.07 31.55
N TYR A 233 -5.77 -0.45 30.37
CA TYR A 233 -6.04 0.98 30.23
C TYR A 233 -7.38 1.38 30.85
N LEU A 234 -8.46 0.65 30.56
CA LEU A 234 -9.80 0.90 31.12
C LEU A 234 -9.80 0.72 32.64
N THR A 235 -9.19 -0.36 33.14
CA THR A 235 -9.09 -0.63 34.58
C THR A 235 -8.31 0.47 35.31
N THR A 236 -7.22 0.95 34.71
CA THR A 236 -6.32 1.93 35.33
C THR A 236 -6.89 3.36 35.31
N THR A 237 -7.60 3.72 34.26
CA THR A 237 -8.15 5.07 34.09
C THR A 237 -9.56 5.23 34.68
N GLY A 238 -10.30 4.13 34.83
CA GLY A 238 -11.69 4.16 35.29
C GLY A 238 -12.65 4.82 34.31
N LEU A 239 -12.24 5.03 33.06
CA LEU A 239 -13.08 5.63 32.02
C LEU A 239 -14.11 4.61 31.54
N SER A 240 -15.39 4.96 31.63
CA SER A 240 -16.51 4.11 31.21
C SER A 240 -17.05 4.44 29.82
N ASP A 241 -16.64 5.57 29.24
CA ASP A 241 -17.04 6.09 27.94
C ASP A 241 -16.02 5.80 26.83
N VAL A 242 -15.11 4.85 27.07
CA VAL A 242 -14.11 4.39 26.13
C VAL A 242 -14.38 2.92 25.78
N THR A 243 -14.38 2.62 24.49
CA THR A 243 -14.67 1.27 23.98
C THR A 243 -13.55 0.78 23.05
N PRO A 244 -13.12 -0.49 23.16
CA PRO A 244 -12.20 -1.07 22.19
C PRO A 244 -12.83 -1.16 20.80
N VAL A 245 -12.05 -0.85 19.78
CA VAL A 245 -12.46 -0.86 18.37
C VAL A 245 -11.43 -1.55 17.50
N THR A 246 -11.86 -1.95 16.31
CA THR A 246 -10.99 -2.55 15.30
C THR A 246 -10.98 -1.67 14.06
N LEU A 247 -9.80 -1.35 13.54
CA LEU A 247 -9.64 -0.62 12.29
C LEU A 247 -9.52 -1.60 11.13
N VAL A 248 -10.31 -1.40 10.07
CA VAL A 248 -10.32 -2.29 8.90
C VAL A 248 -10.22 -1.47 7.63
N VAL A 249 -9.32 -1.85 6.74
CA VAL A 249 -9.26 -1.30 5.38
C VAL A 249 -10.45 -1.83 4.60
N VAL A 250 -11.25 -0.93 4.05
CA VAL A 250 -12.36 -1.26 3.17
C VAL A 250 -12.21 -0.52 1.84
N PRO A 251 -12.84 -1.00 0.75
CA PRO A 251 -12.93 -0.23 -0.49
C PRO A 251 -13.38 1.20 -0.20
N ALA A 252 -12.74 2.18 -0.83
CA ALA A 252 -13.04 3.59 -0.60
C ALA A 252 -14.55 3.82 -0.75
N GLN A 253 -15.17 4.38 0.29
CA GLN A 253 -16.58 4.77 0.22
C GLN A 253 -16.71 5.79 -0.92
N ALA A 254 -17.69 5.61 -1.79
CA ALA A 254 -18.06 6.67 -2.73
C ALA A 254 -18.50 7.86 -1.88
N GLN A 255 -17.65 8.90 -1.81
CA GLN A 255 -18.02 10.17 -1.18
C GLN A 255 -19.33 10.62 -1.84
N PRO A 256 -20.40 10.89 -1.07
CA PRO A 256 -21.64 11.41 -1.64
C PRO A 256 -21.28 12.65 -2.45
N GLN A 257 -21.52 12.60 -3.76
CA GLN A 257 -21.35 13.77 -4.61
C GLN A 257 -22.46 14.73 -4.23
N TRP A 258 -22.18 15.62 -3.28
CA TRP A 258 -23.02 16.77 -3.06
C TRP A 258 -22.97 17.59 -4.35
N GLU A 259 -24.09 17.57 -5.08
CA GLU A 259 -24.29 18.42 -6.25
C GLU A 259 -23.93 19.86 -5.85
N LYS A 260 -22.97 20.44 -6.59
CA LYS A 260 -22.51 21.81 -6.40
C LYS A 260 -23.57 22.81 -6.83
#